data_AF-A0A948BKM1-F1
#
_entry.id   AF-A0A948BKM1-F1
#
_cell.length_a   1.000
_cell.length_b   1.000
_cell.length_c   1.000
_cell.angle_alpha   90.00
_cell.angle_beta   90.00
_cell.angle_gamma   90.00
#
_symmetry.space_group_name_H-M   'P 1'
#
loop_
_entity.id
_entity.type
_entity.pdbx_description
1 polymer ?
#
loop_
_entity_poly.entity_id
_entity_poly.type
_entity_poly.pdbx_seq_one_letter_code
_entity_poly.pdbx_strand_id
1 'polypeptide(L)'
;MKIQGAVIKEQGTTFAIVVVKKHIVDSERQSEEAICSFTQLFPRMPIVLMAQDTRGIPKYRGRRDIVNFLANVHPSRIPWKEYTFH
;
A
#
# COMPACT_ATOMS: atom_id res chain seq x y z
N MET A 1 -4.73 -10.13 12.85
CA MET A 1 -4.93 -8.66 12.73
C MET A 1 -5.69 -8.34 11.44
N LYS A 2 -6.50 -7.28 11.42
CA LYS A 2 -7.14 -6.80 10.19
C LYS A 2 -6.34 -5.64 9.60
N ILE A 3 -6.11 -5.68 8.30
CA ILE A 3 -5.47 -4.61 7.54
C ILE A 3 -6.40 -4.20 6.40
N GLN A 4 -6.35 -2.94 6.00
CA GLN A 4 -7.04 -2.49 4.80
C GLN A 4 -6.07 -2.51 3.63
N GLY A 5 -6.50 -3.02 2.50
CA GLY A 5 -5.69 -3.04 1.29
C GLY A 5 -6.53 -3.04 0.03
N ALA A 6 -5.90 -2.94 -1.12
CA ALA A 6 -6.54 -3.02 -2.41
C ALA A 6 -5.59 -3.66 -3.42
N VAL A 7 -6.13 -4.48 -4.32
CA VAL A 7 -5.38 -5.00 -5.46
C VAL A 7 -5.88 -4.28 -6.70
N ILE A 8 -4.98 -3.60 -7.40
CA ILE A 8 -5.27 -2.83 -8.61
C ILE A 8 -4.51 -3.44 -9.77
N LYS A 9 -5.15 -3.51 -10.94
CA LYS A 9 -4.50 -3.88 -12.19
C LYS A 9 -4.55 -2.69 -13.13
N GLU A 10 -3.39 -2.15 -13.45
CA GLU A 10 -3.24 -0.96 -14.28
C GLU A 10 -2.15 -1.19 -15.34
N GLN A 11 -2.41 -0.84 -16.60
CA GLN A 11 -1.44 -0.96 -17.71
C GLN A 11 -0.76 -2.34 -17.80
N GLY A 12 -1.48 -3.41 -17.49
CA GLY A 12 -0.95 -4.79 -17.50
C GLY A 12 -0.14 -5.18 -16.26
N THR A 13 0.08 -4.27 -15.31
CA THR A 13 0.73 -4.54 -14.02
C THR A 13 -0.30 -4.65 -12.91
N THR A 14 -0.31 -5.77 -12.19
CA THR A 14 -1.10 -5.93 -10.97
C THR A 14 -0.24 -5.59 -9.77
N PHE A 15 -0.74 -4.74 -8.87
CA PHE A 15 -0.06 -4.35 -7.64
C PHE A 15 -1.03 -4.26 -6.46
N ALA A 16 -0.48 -4.41 -5.26
CA ALA A 16 -1.22 -4.28 -4.02
C ALA A 16 -0.90 -2.95 -3.32
N ILE A 17 -1.92 -2.36 -2.71
CA ILE A 17 -1.80 -1.22 -1.81
C ILE A 17 -2.22 -1.69 -0.43
N VAL A 18 -1.42 -1.40 0.58
CA VAL A 18 -1.73 -1.78 1.97
C VAL A 18 -1.69 -0.54 2.85
N VAL A 19 -2.77 -0.30 3.59
CA VAL A 19 -2.86 0.77 4.58
C VAL A 19 -2.12 0.35 5.84
N VAL A 20 -1.13 1.14 6.20
CA VAL A 20 -0.27 0.95 7.38
C VAL A 20 -0.25 2.22 8.23
N LYS A 21 0.31 2.09 9.44
CA LYS A 21 0.52 3.24 10.32
C LYS A 21 1.60 4.17 9.74
N LYS A 22 1.47 5.49 9.94
CA LYS A 22 2.40 6.51 9.42
C LYS A 22 3.87 6.25 9.77
N HIS A 23 4.16 5.81 10.99
CA HIS A 23 5.54 5.50 11.40
C HIS A 23 6.20 4.39 10.57
N ILE A 24 5.42 3.48 9.97
CA ILE A 24 5.92 2.42 9.11
C ILE A 24 6.40 3.03 7.78
N VAL A 25 5.60 3.94 7.19
CA VAL A 25 5.94 4.62 5.94
C VAL A 25 7.09 5.63 6.12
N ASP A 26 7.20 6.23 7.30
CA ASP A 26 8.26 7.21 7.60
C ASP A 26 9.62 6.53 7.83
N SER A 27 9.65 5.27 8.26
CA SER A 27 10.88 4.51 8.51
C SER A 27 11.18 3.54 7.37
N GLU A 28 12.37 3.65 6.75
CA GLU A 28 12.81 2.75 5.68
C GLU A 28 12.83 1.28 6.12
N ARG A 29 13.45 1.01 7.26
CA ARG A 29 13.51 -0.34 7.85
C ARG A 29 12.11 -0.93 8.06
N GLN A 30 11.21 -0.19 8.70
CA GLN A 30 9.86 -0.71 8.98
C GLN A 30 9.03 -0.87 7.69
N SER A 31 9.26 -0.01 6.70
CA SER A 31 8.62 -0.15 5.39
C SER A 31 9.06 -1.45 4.70
N GLU A 32 10.35 -1.77 4.72
CA GLU A 32 10.87 -3.01 4.15
C GLU A 32 10.33 -4.24 4.88
N GLU A 33 10.35 -4.23 6.22
CA GLU A 33 9.78 -5.32 7.03
C GLU A 33 8.28 -5.52 6.77
N ALA A 34 7.52 -4.44 6.66
CA ALA A 34 6.10 -4.50 6.35
C ALA A 34 5.85 -5.05 4.94
N ILE A 35 6.60 -4.59 3.93
CA ILE A 35 6.51 -5.12 2.57
C ILE A 35 6.79 -6.63 2.57
N CYS A 36 7.88 -7.07 3.20
CA CYS A 36 8.23 -8.48 3.37
C CYS A 36 7.09 -9.27 4.02
N SER A 37 6.49 -8.76 5.08
CA SER A 37 5.37 -9.42 5.78
C SER A 37 4.13 -9.55 4.88
N PHE A 38 3.82 -8.53 4.09
CA PHE A 38 2.66 -8.54 3.20
C PHE A 38 2.88 -9.35 1.92
N THR A 39 4.11 -9.77 1.58
CA THR A 39 4.33 -10.67 0.43
C THR A 39 3.59 -12.00 0.57
N GLN A 40 3.36 -12.47 1.80
CA GLN A 40 2.56 -13.68 2.06
C GLN A 40 1.09 -13.51 1.66
N LEU A 41 0.53 -12.30 1.83
CA LEU A 41 -0.85 -11.99 1.41
C LEU A 41 -0.95 -11.68 -0.09
N PHE A 42 0.09 -11.06 -0.65
CA PHE A 42 0.12 -10.58 -2.02
C PHE A 42 1.31 -11.18 -2.78
N PRO A 43 1.28 -12.48 -3.10
CA PRO A 43 2.40 -13.14 -3.76
C PRO A 43 2.57 -12.64 -5.20
N ARG A 44 3.84 -12.48 -5.63
CA ARG A 44 4.26 -12.12 -7.00
C ARG A 44 3.73 -10.78 -7.53
N MET A 45 3.39 -9.84 -6.67
CA MET A 45 3.01 -8.49 -7.08
C MET A 45 3.77 -7.42 -6.28
N PRO A 46 4.06 -6.24 -6.88
CA PRO A 46 4.61 -5.12 -6.14
C PRO A 46 3.63 -4.67 -5.04
N ILE A 47 4.17 -4.36 -3.86
CA ILE A 47 3.39 -3.87 -2.72
C ILE A 47 3.74 -2.40 -2.50
N VAL A 48 2.72 -1.56 -2.39
CA VAL A 48 2.82 -0.16 -2.02
C VAL A 48 2.18 0.04 -0.66
N LEU A 49 2.96 0.60 0.27
CA LEU A 49 2.46 1.01 1.56
C LEU A 49 1.81 2.39 1.43
N MET A 50 0.64 2.53 2.04
CA MET A 50 -0.08 3.79 2.14
C MET A 50 -0.28 4.11 3.62
N ALA A 51 0.00 5.34 4.02
CA ALA A 51 -0.43 5.87 5.31
C ALA A 51 -1.16 7.19 5.11
N GLN A 52 -2.18 7.45 5.92
CA GLN A 52 -2.79 8.77 5.98
C GLN A 52 -2.18 9.57 7.12
N ASP A 53 -1.88 10.84 6.88
CA ASP A 53 -1.55 11.76 7.95
C ASP A 53 -2.82 12.26 8.67
N THR A 54 -2.65 12.97 9.77
CA THR A 54 -3.75 13.59 10.55
C THR A 54 -4.63 14.54 9.74
N ARG A 55 -4.12 15.03 8.60
CA ARG A 55 -4.83 15.87 7.63
C ARG A 55 -5.55 15.08 6.53
N GLY A 56 -5.53 13.75 6.60
CA GLY A 56 -6.11 12.87 5.58
C GLY A 56 -5.29 12.75 4.28
N ILE A 57 -4.11 13.37 4.22
CA ILE A 57 -3.23 13.33 3.05
C ILE A 57 -2.58 11.95 2.98
N PRO A 58 -2.74 11.20 1.87
CA PRO A 58 -2.11 9.91 1.70
C PRO A 58 -0.61 10.08 1.38
N LYS A 59 0.22 9.32 2.06
CA LYS A 59 1.64 9.15 1.78
C LYS A 59 1.86 7.71 1.30
N TYR A 60 2.51 7.58 0.16
CA TYR A 60 2.79 6.29 -0.46
C TYR A 60 4.28 5.98 -0.43
N ARG A 61 4.62 4.70 -0.23
CA ARG A 61 5.99 4.20 -0.32
C ARG A 61 6.02 2.82 -0.96
N GLY A 62 6.90 2.64 -1.92
CA GLY A 62 7.04 1.42 -2.70
C GLY A 62 7.64 1.73 -4.06
N ARG A 63 7.30 0.92 -5.06
CA ARG A 63 7.78 1.09 -6.42
C ARG A 63 7.39 2.46 -6.99
N ARG A 64 8.38 3.22 -7.49
CA ARG A 64 8.23 4.64 -7.84
C ARG A 64 7.19 4.91 -8.93
N ASP A 65 7.10 4.06 -9.95
CA ASP A 65 6.09 4.16 -11.01
C ASP A 65 4.66 4.06 -10.47
N ILE A 66 4.41 3.12 -9.56
CA ILE A 66 3.09 2.94 -8.93
C ILE A 66 2.78 4.10 -7.99
N VAL A 67 3.76 4.57 -7.21
CA VAL A 67 3.60 5.74 -6.34
C VAL A 67 3.22 6.98 -7.14
N ASN A 68 3.87 7.22 -8.29
CA ASN A 68 3.54 8.34 -9.18
C ASN A 68 2.14 8.21 -9.78
N PHE A 69 1.70 7.00 -10.12
CA PHE A 69 0.33 6.74 -10.54
C PHE A 69 -0.67 7.09 -9.41
N LEU A 70 -0.44 6.57 -8.20
CA LEU A 70 -1.32 6.79 -7.05
C LEU A 70 -1.37 8.24 -6.59
N ALA A 71 -0.30 9.02 -6.79
CA ALA A 71 -0.29 10.45 -6.50
C ALA A 71 -1.36 11.23 -7.30
N ASN A 72 -1.81 10.70 -8.45
CA ASN A 72 -2.86 11.29 -9.28
C ASN A 72 -4.23 10.63 -9.08
N VAL A 73 -4.34 9.60 -8.24
CA VAL A 73 -5.57 8.86 -7.98
C VAL A 73 -6.12 9.26 -6.61
N HIS A 74 -7.35 9.77 -6.58
CA HIS A 74 -8.01 10.07 -5.33
C HIS A 74 -8.24 8.77 -4.51
N PRO A 75 -7.88 8.70 -3.21
CA PRO A 75 -8.01 7.49 -2.40
C PRO A 75 -9.39 6.85 -2.39
N SER A 76 -10.46 7.64 -2.50
CA SER A 76 -11.84 7.13 -2.58
C SER A 76 -12.14 6.30 -3.84
N ARG A 77 -11.30 6.39 -4.88
CA ARG A 77 -11.43 5.58 -6.11
C ARG A 77 -10.74 4.21 -5.97
N ILE A 78 -9.95 4.02 -4.93
CA ILE A 78 -9.26 2.76 -4.68
C ILE A 78 -10.28 1.78 -4.10
N PRO A 79 -10.40 0.55 -4.65
CA PRO A 79 -11.37 -0.45 -4.18
C PRO A 79 -10.86 -1.12 -2.90
N TRP A 80 -10.93 -0.38 -1.79
CA TRP A 80 -10.47 -0.86 -0.48
C TRP A 80 -11.23 -2.10 -0.02
N LYS A 81 -10.49 -3.06 0.51
CA LYS A 81 -10.97 -4.29 1.12
C LYS A 81 -10.25 -4.53 2.44
N GLU A 82 -10.92 -5.19 3.37
CA GLU A 82 -10.28 -5.68 4.59
C GLU A 82 -9.67 -7.06 4.33
N TYR A 83 -8.44 -7.24 4.77
CA TYR A 83 -7.71 -8.50 4.75
C TYR A 83 -7.38 -8.92 6.18
N THR A 84 -7.52 -10.22 6.46
CA THR A 84 -7.08 -10.79 7.73
C THR A 84 -5.66 -11.33 7.57
N PHE A 85 -4.74 -10.76 8.33
CA PHE A 85 -3.34 -11.20 8.43
C PHE A 85 -3.17 -11.97 9.74
N HIS A 86 -2.69 -13.21 9.68
CA HIS A 86 -2.45 -14.08 10.84
C HIS A 86 -0.97 -14.12 11.20
#